data_AF-A0A3D1FW24-F1
#
_entry.id   AF-A0A3D1FW24-F1
#
_cell.length_a   1.000
_cell.length_b   1.000
_cell.length_c   1.000
_cell.angle_alpha   90.00
_cell.angle_beta   90.00
_cell.angle_gamma   90.00
#
_symmetry.space_group_name_H-M   'P 1'
#
loop_
_entity.id
_entity.type
_entity.pdbx_description
1 polymer ?
#
loop_
_entity_poly.entity_id
_entity_poly.type
_entity_poly.pdbx_seq_one_letter_code
_entity_poly.pdbx_strand_id
1 'polypeptide(L)'
;MHWGWTAGYRFIAAEGVGGSTFNQIFEFHGLGDGNYAHLTLPTSGQYIGTDTILITVTANYNELFRGQNLASGPISHGETGGAAQVLHNINNYVFSSSEGNAALGLRELNSTVNLYPNPSFGAFTLEAEGSGTYDILDVAGRKVASGVVTEGKNRVNLNLNGLFFLRIQYSNGGTSVHKVYVK
;
A
#
# COMPACT_ATOMS: atom_id res chain seq x y z
N MET A 1 36.58 -14.81 -10.50
CA MET A 1 35.13 -14.60 -10.34
C MET A 1 34.45 -14.98 -11.64
N HIS A 2 33.51 -15.94 -11.63
CA HIS A 2 32.85 -16.36 -12.85
C HIS A 2 31.77 -15.33 -13.22
N TRP A 3 32.04 -14.52 -14.24
CA TRP A 3 31.12 -13.53 -14.78
C TRP A 3 30.25 -14.17 -15.87
N GLY A 4 29.24 -14.95 -15.48
CA GLY A 4 28.21 -15.46 -16.39
C GLY A 4 26.89 -14.74 -16.12
N TRP A 5 26.43 -13.93 -17.08
CA TRP A 5 25.22 -13.12 -16.92
C TRP A 5 24.34 -13.28 -18.15
N THR A 6 23.40 -14.21 -18.07
CA THR A 6 22.12 -14.07 -18.78
C THR A 6 21.51 -12.73 -18.35
N ALA A 7 20.97 -11.94 -19.28
CA ALA A 7 20.48 -10.59 -19.01
C ALA A 7 19.53 -10.54 -17.78
N GLY A 8 20.01 -9.95 -16.68
CA GLY A 8 19.32 -9.76 -15.40
C GLY A 8 20.08 -10.32 -14.18
N TYR A 9 20.25 -9.49 -13.12
CA TYR A 9 20.43 -9.83 -11.67
C TYR A 9 21.69 -9.48 -10.86
N ARG A 10 22.26 -8.26 -10.89
CA ARG A 10 23.47 -7.89 -10.12
C ARG A 10 23.02 -6.87 -9.12
N PHE A 11 22.78 -7.27 -7.87
CA PHE A 11 22.32 -6.24 -6.96
C PHE A 11 23.43 -5.35 -6.52
N ILE A 12 24.55 -5.87 -6.02
CA ILE A 12 25.59 -4.87 -5.82
C ILE A 12 27.01 -5.33 -5.96
N ALA A 13 27.68 -4.54 -6.78
CA ALA A 13 29.02 -4.13 -6.49
C ALA A 13 29.09 -2.63 -6.14
N ALA A 14 29.60 -2.28 -4.97
CA ALA A 14 29.75 -0.91 -4.52
C ALA A 14 31.24 -0.59 -4.40
N GLU A 15 31.72 0.21 -5.34
CA GLU A 15 33.13 0.57 -5.53
C GLU A 15 33.32 2.08 -5.48
N GLY A 16 34.53 2.52 -5.16
CA GLY A 16 34.87 3.94 -5.20
C GLY A 16 36.18 4.24 -4.48
N VAL A 17 36.39 5.52 -4.18
CA VAL A 17 37.52 5.98 -3.37
C VAL A 17 37.03 6.61 -2.07
N GLY A 18 37.66 6.21 -0.97
CA GLY A 18 37.43 6.71 0.37
C GLY A 18 38.69 7.30 0.99
N GLY A 19 38.61 7.58 2.30
CA GLY A 19 39.66 8.27 3.04
C GLY A 19 39.56 9.79 2.91
N SER A 20 40.22 10.51 3.81
CA SER A 20 40.19 11.99 3.86
C SER A 20 40.76 12.64 2.60
N THR A 21 41.59 11.91 1.85
CA THR A 21 42.23 12.37 0.61
C THR A 21 41.73 11.63 -0.64
N PHE A 22 40.65 10.85 -0.54
CA PHE A 22 40.06 10.08 -1.66
C PHE A 22 41.10 9.22 -2.43
N ASN A 23 42.01 8.59 -1.71
CA ASN A 23 43.10 7.78 -2.28
C ASN A 23 43.00 6.29 -1.94
N GLN A 24 41.99 5.87 -1.17
CA GLN A 24 41.80 4.47 -0.80
C GLN A 24 40.68 3.86 -1.61
N ILE A 25 41.01 2.91 -2.48
CA ILE A 25 40.01 2.17 -3.25
C ILE A 25 39.24 1.25 -2.29
N PHE A 26 37.92 1.29 -2.37
CA PHE A 26 37.07 0.26 -1.78
C PHE A 26 36.32 -0.48 -2.88
N GLU A 27 36.08 -1.76 -2.65
CA GLU A 27 35.37 -2.65 -3.56
C GLU A 27 34.47 -3.58 -2.77
N PHE A 28 33.20 -3.65 -3.16
CA PHE A 28 32.27 -4.71 -2.77
C PHE A 28 31.68 -5.26 -4.04
N HIS A 29 31.57 -6.58 -4.24
CA HIS A 29 30.84 -7.19 -5.38
C HIS A 29 30.12 -8.44 -4.90
N GLY A 30 28.92 -8.27 -4.36
CA GLY A 30 28.07 -9.34 -3.85
C GLY A 30 27.03 -9.82 -4.87
N LEU A 31 27.16 -11.08 -5.25
CA LEU A 31 26.05 -11.96 -5.56
C LEU A 31 26.48 -13.41 -5.27
N GLY A 32 25.55 -14.14 -4.67
CA GLY A 32 25.54 -15.58 -4.47
C GLY A 32 24.37 -15.92 -3.55
N ASP A 33 23.97 -17.19 -3.49
CA ASP A 33 22.70 -17.61 -2.89
C ASP A 33 22.59 -17.23 -1.41
N GLY A 34 23.69 -17.21 -0.67
CA GLY A 34 23.75 -16.81 0.74
C GLY A 34 23.43 -15.34 0.99
N ASN A 35 23.52 -14.50 -0.03
CA ASN A 35 23.18 -13.07 0.06
C ASN A 35 21.79 -12.74 -0.51
N TYR A 36 21.03 -13.72 -0.99
CA TYR A 36 19.70 -13.49 -1.53
C TYR A 36 18.67 -13.35 -0.40
N ALA A 37 18.02 -12.18 -0.32
CA ALA A 37 17.02 -11.89 0.70
C ALA A 37 15.82 -11.15 0.11
N HIS A 38 14.63 -11.47 0.64
CA HIS A 38 13.40 -10.75 0.34
C HIS A 38 13.23 -9.57 1.29
N LEU A 39 12.66 -8.49 0.76
CA LEU A 39 12.22 -7.35 1.55
C LEU A 39 10.72 -7.16 1.33
N THR A 40 9.98 -7.13 2.43
CA THR A 40 8.58 -6.73 2.45
C THR A 40 8.48 -5.36 3.11
N LEU A 41 8.05 -4.36 2.33
CA LEU A 41 7.79 -3.00 2.83
C LEU A 41 6.29 -2.81 3.01
N PRO A 42 5.79 -2.61 4.24
CA PRO A 42 4.44 -2.12 4.45
C PRO A 42 4.35 -0.69 3.89
N THR A 43 3.49 -0.49 2.90
CA THR A 43 3.27 0.83 2.28
C THR A 43 1.80 1.20 2.38
N SER A 44 1.52 2.45 2.71
CA SER A 44 0.21 3.03 2.39
C SER A 44 0.20 3.49 0.93
N GLY A 45 -0.92 3.27 0.25
CA GLY A 45 -1.13 3.78 -1.11
C GLY A 45 -1.98 5.04 -1.04
N GLN A 46 -1.60 6.08 -1.79
CA GLN A 46 -2.44 7.25 -1.97
C GLN A 46 -3.17 7.17 -3.31
N TYR A 47 -4.49 7.23 -3.31
CA TYR A 47 -5.25 7.37 -4.56
C TYR A 47 -4.95 8.72 -5.21
N ILE A 48 -4.58 8.69 -6.49
CA ILE A 48 -4.46 9.86 -7.35
C ILE A 48 -5.54 9.72 -8.43
N GLY A 49 -6.61 10.51 -8.33
CA GLY A 49 -7.77 10.35 -9.20
C GLY A 49 -8.54 9.06 -8.89
N THR A 50 -9.07 8.42 -9.93
CA THR A 50 -9.99 7.27 -9.79
C THR A 50 -9.37 5.92 -10.14
N ASP A 51 -8.20 5.88 -10.75
CA ASP A 51 -7.59 4.67 -11.31
C ASP A 51 -6.11 4.48 -10.96
N THR A 52 -5.50 5.42 -10.24
CA THR A 52 -4.08 5.38 -9.90
C THR A 52 -3.89 5.33 -8.38
N ILE A 53 -3.01 4.44 -7.93
CA ILE A 53 -2.51 4.41 -6.55
C ILE A 53 -1.03 4.73 -6.60
N LEU A 54 -0.61 5.83 -5.98
CA LEU A 54 0.78 6.16 -5.76
C LEU A 54 1.30 5.43 -4.52
N ILE A 55 2.37 4.66 -4.71
CA ILE A 55 3.14 4.04 -3.64
C ILE A 55 4.53 4.65 -3.66
N THR A 56 4.93 5.30 -2.58
CA THR A 56 6.24 5.96 -2.48
C THR A 56 7.22 5.06 -1.72
N VAL A 57 8.35 4.76 -2.34
CA VAL A 57 9.49 4.08 -1.72
C VAL A 57 10.71 4.98 -1.83
N THR A 58 11.37 5.24 -0.71
CA THR A 58 12.61 6.01 -0.62
C THR A 58 13.79 5.05 -0.57
N ALA A 59 14.84 5.35 -1.34
CA ALA A 59 16.11 4.62 -1.31
C ALA A 59 17.24 5.53 -0.80
N ASN A 60 17.71 5.31 0.43
CA ASN A 60 18.86 6.00 1.01
C ASN A 60 20.13 5.19 0.80
N TYR A 61 20.82 5.41 -0.32
CA TYR A 61 22.04 4.65 -0.65
C TYR A 61 23.25 4.93 0.25
N ASN A 62 23.22 5.97 1.10
CA ASN A 62 24.25 6.14 2.12
C ASN A 62 24.25 4.95 3.10
N GLU A 63 23.10 4.31 3.29
CA GLU A 63 22.93 3.15 4.16
C GLU A 63 23.63 1.91 3.64
N LEU A 64 24.00 1.85 2.35
CA LEU A 64 24.87 0.79 1.81
C LEU A 64 26.12 0.60 2.67
N PHE A 65 26.72 1.71 3.09
CA PHE A 65 28.00 1.74 3.79
C PHE A 65 27.86 1.73 5.32
N ARG A 66 26.65 1.49 5.86
CA ARG A 66 26.46 1.36 7.30
C ARG A 66 27.40 0.29 7.87
N GLY A 67 28.23 0.71 8.82
CA GLY A 67 29.23 -0.18 9.45
C GLY A 67 30.45 -0.52 8.57
N GLN A 68 30.60 0.09 7.39
CA GLN A 68 31.80 -0.07 6.55
C GLN A 68 32.78 1.07 6.82
N ASN A 69 34.05 0.73 7.06
CA ASN A 69 35.13 1.72 7.11
C ASN A 69 35.72 1.91 5.72
N LEU A 70 35.19 2.85 4.92
CA LEU A 70 35.70 3.09 3.56
C LEU A 70 37.12 3.66 3.55
N ALA A 71 37.57 4.30 4.64
CA ALA A 71 38.91 4.86 4.74
C ALA A 71 40.01 3.79 4.86
N SER A 72 39.66 2.55 5.21
CA SER A 72 40.61 1.43 5.15
C SER A 72 40.70 0.78 3.78
N GLY A 73 39.96 1.28 2.77
CA GLY A 73 39.90 0.68 1.43
C GLY A 73 39.48 -0.79 1.44
N PRO A 74 38.32 -1.14 2.04
CA PRO A 74 37.90 -2.52 2.15
C PRO A 74 37.67 -3.12 0.76
N ILE A 75 38.30 -4.26 0.50
CA ILE A 75 38.10 -5.06 -0.72
C ILE A 75 37.49 -6.39 -0.28
N SER A 76 36.22 -6.60 -0.63
CA SER A 76 35.49 -7.81 -0.26
C SER A 76 34.69 -8.31 -1.44
N HIS A 77 35.05 -9.52 -1.89
CA HIS A 77 34.42 -10.18 -3.02
C HIS A 77 33.72 -11.45 -2.54
N GLY A 78 32.46 -11.66 -2.94
CA GLY A 78 31.72 -12.88 -2.67
C GLY A 78 30.59 -12.75 -1.65
N GLU A 79 30.30 -13.86 -0.95
CA GLU A 79 29.09 -14.05 -0.14
C GLU A 79 29.27 -13.81 1.37
N THR A 80 30.41 -13.26 1.78
CA THR A 80 30.73 -13.04 3.21
C THR A 80 31.39 -11.68 3.42
N GLY A 81 31.66 -11.32 4.68
CA GLY A 81 32.39 -10.10 5.02
C GLY A 81 31.68 -8.82 4.59
N GLY A 82 32.45 -7.84 4.10
CA GLY A 82 31.94 -6.52 3.70
C GLY A 82 30.88 -6.61 2.59
N ALA A 83 31.06 -7.49 1.61
CA ALA A 83 30.09 -7.69 0.53
C ALA A 83 28.73 -8.19 1.05
N ALA A 84 28.73 -9.15 1.98
CA ALA A 84 27.51 -9.63 2.63
C ALA A 84 26.86 -8.54 3.50
N GLN A 85 27.66 -7.78 4.26
CA GLN A 85 27.14 -6.69 5.09
C GLN A 85 26.48 -5.59 4.25
N VAL A 86 27.05 -5.22 3.11
CA VAL A 86 26.44 -4.23 2.19
C VAL A 86 25.11 -4.74 1.65
N LEU A 87 24.99 -6.03 1.30
CA LEU A 87 23.71 -6.63 0.88
C LEU A 87 22.70 -6.72 2.02
N HIS A 88 23.14 -7.03 3.25
CA HIS A 88 22.31 -6.94 4.44
C HIS A 88 21.80 -5.50 4.65
N ASN A 89 22.64 -4.50 4.42
CA ASN A 89 22.24 -3.11 4.54
C ASN A 89 21.21 -2.70 3.48
N ILE A 90 21.35 -3.19 2.24
CA ILE A 90 20.35 -3.00 1.19
C ILE A 90 18.99 -3.50 1.66
N ASN A 91 18.95 -4.71 2.22
CA ASN A 91 17.70 -5.33 2.62
C ASN A 91 17.04 -4.62 3.82
N ASN A 92 17.82 -4.11 4.76
CA ASN A 92 17.28 -3.66 6.06
C ASN A 92 17.24 -2.13 6.25
N TYR A 93 18.05 -1.37 5.52
CA TYR A 93 18.27 0.06 5.82
C TYR A 93 18.16 0.98 4.61
N VAL A 94 18.39 0.48 3.39
CA VAL A 94 18.36 1.34 2.18
C VAL A 94 16.94 1.76 1.83
N PHE A 95 15.97 0.85 1.92
CA PHE A 95 14.62 1.13 1.46
C PHE A 95 13.65 1.43 2.60
N SER A 96 12.89 2.51 2.47
CA SER A 96 11.78 2.83 3.37
C SER A 96 10.51 3.22 2.63
N SER A 97 9.36 2.86 3.19
CA SER A 97 8.07 3.41 2.79
C SER A 97 7.89 4.84 3.31
N SER A 98 6.89 5.57 2.80
CA SER A 98 6.47 6.86 3.36
C SER A 98 6.09 6.77 4.84
N GLU A 99 5.72 5.59 5.32
CA GLU A 99 5.34 5.31 6.70
C GLU A 99 6.53 4.91 7.58
N GLY A 100 7.76 4.96 7.04
CA GLY A 100 8.97 4.63 7.79
C GLY A 100 9.09 3.15 8.14
N ASN A 101 8.52 2.25 7.32
CA ASN A 101 8.50 0.79 7.52
C ASN A 101 7.75 0.33 8.78
N ALA A 102 6.93 1.18 9.38
CA ALA A 102 6.09 0.79 10.50
C ALA A 102 5.12 -0.33 10.08
N ALA A 103 4.84 -1.25 11.00
CA ALA A 103 3.80 -2.25 10.77
C ALA A 103 2.46 -1.55 10.52
N LEU A 104 1.81 -1.90 9.41
CA LEU A 104 0.48 -1.40 9.08
C LEU A 104 -0.57 -2.37 9.59
N GLY A 105 -1.54 -1.84 10.35
CA GLY A 105 -2.72 -2.58 10.77
C GLY A 105 -3.82 -2.48 9.71
N LEU A 106 -4.55 -3.57 9.51
CA LEU A 106 -5.84 -3.52 8.82
C LEU A 106 -6.91 -3.18 9.85
N ARG A 107 -7.65 -2.08 9.61
CA ARG A 107 -8.85 -1.76 10.38
C ARG A 107 -10.06 -2.05 9.51
N GLU A 108 -10.78 -3.11 9.85
CA GLU A 108 -12.09 -3.37 9.27
C GLU A 108 -13.07 -2.28 9.72
N LEU A 109 -13.57 -1.50 8.77
CA LEU A 109 -14.66 -0.57 9.00
C LEU A 109 -15.98 -1.32 8.83
N ASN A 110 -16.36 -2.08 9.87
CA ASN A 110 -17.68 -2.66 9.95
C ASN A 110 -18.68 -1.54 10.28
N SER A 111 -19.55 -1.21 9.33
CA SER A 111 -20.66 -0.28 9.57
C SER A 111 -21.98 -1.04 9.60
N THR A 112 -22.66 -1.02 10.74
CA THR A 112 -24.01 -1.59 10.85
C THR A 112 -24.99 -0.61 10.21
N VAL A 113 -25.87 -1.11 9.35
CA VAL A 113 -26.90 -0.31 8.71
C VAL A 113 -28.23 -1.01 8.87
N ASN A 114 -29.18 -0.34 9.52
CA ASN A 114 -30.56 -0.81 9.60
C ASN A 114 -31.38 -0.17 8.49
N LEU A 115 -32.12 -1.00 7.74
CA LEU A 115 -32.99 -0.56 6.65
C LEU A 115 -34.40 -1.07 6.88
N TYR A 116 -35.35 -0.16 7.08
CA TYR A 116 -36.73 -0.53 7.38
C TYR A 116 -37.76 0.53 6.95
N PRO A 117 -38.98 0.12 6.56
CA PRO A 117 -39.34 -1.26 6.23
C PRO A 117 -38.60 -1.71 4.96
N ASN A 118 -38.23 -2.98 4.90
CA ASN A 118 -37.68 -3.61 3.71
C ASN A 118 -38.23 -5.05 3.65
N PRO A 119 -39.26 -5.31 2.84
CA PRO A 119 -39.69 -4.50 1.68
C PRO A 119 -40.42 -3.21 2.05
N SER A 120 -40.36 -2.19 1.19
CA SER A 120 -41.06 -0.91 1.33
C SER A 120 -42.08 -0.67 0.21
N PHE A 121 -42.90 0.38 0.34
CA PHE A 121 -43.78 0.90 -0.72
C PHE A 121 -43.24 2.24 -1.26
N GLY A 122 -41.92 2.32 -1.41
CA GLY A 122 -41.20 3.47 -1.96
C GLY A 122 -40.48 4.29 -0.89
N ALA A 123 -41.03 4.41 0.31
CA ALA A 123 -40.36 5.11 1.41
C ALA A 123 -39.74 4.14 2.43
N PHE A 124 -38.46 4.32 2.75
CA PHE A 124 -37.75 3.56 3.77
C PHE A 124 -36.82 4.45 4.59
N THR A 125 -36.46 3.96 5.77
CA THR A 125 -35.50 4.57 6.70
C THR A 125 -34.18 3.82 6.62
N LEU A 126 -33.11 4.59 6.50
CA LEU A 126 -31.73 4.17 6.61
C LEU A 126 -31.19 4.71 7.95
N GLU A 127 -30.83 3.82 8.87
CA GLU A 127 -30.04 4.19 10.07
C GLU A 127 -28.57 3.91 9.81
N ALA A 128 -27.77 4.97 9.80
CA ALA A 128 -26.35 4.92 9.49
C ALA A 128 -25.51 5.33 10.69
N GLU A 129 -24.39 4.64 10.91
CA GLU A 129 -23.43 4.93 11.98
C GLU A 129 -22.49 6.12 11.68
N GLY A 130 -22.68 6.80 10.54
CA GLY A 130 -21.83 7.92 10.15
C GLY A 130 -22.36 8.68 8.94
N SER A 131 -21.69 9.78 8.61
CA SER A 131 -22.03 10.63 7.47
C SER A 131 -21.28 10.24 6.20
N GLY A 132 -21.86 10.54 5.04
CA GLY A 132 -21.31 10.21 3.74
C GLY A 132 -22.30 10.45 2.61
N THR A 133 -22.23 9.61 1.57
CA THR A 133 -23.20 9.62 0.46
C THR A 133 -23.76 8.22 0.23
N TYR A 134 -24.89 8.13 -0.47
CA TYR A 134 -25.42 6.87 -0.94
C TYR A 134 -25.79 6.92 -2.41
N ASP A 135 -25.68 5.77 -3.08
CA ASP A 135 -26.20 5.50 -4.41
C ASP A 135 -27.21 4.34 -4.32
N ILE A 136 -28.32 4.44 -5.05
CA ILE A 136 -29.23 3.32 -5.29
C ILE A 136 -28.98 2.82 -6.71
N LEU A 137 -28.66 1.55 -6.82
CA LEU A 137 -28.35 0.86 -8.08
C LEU A 137 -29.47 -0.14 -8.38
N ASP A 138 -29.86 -0.27 -9.65
CA ASP A 138 -30.70 -1.39 -10.07
C ASP A 138 -29.90 -2.71 -10.15
N VAL A 139 -30.58 -3.81 -10.48
CA VAL A 139 -29.93 -5.14 -10.60
C VAL A 139 -28.86 -5.23 -11.70
N ALA A 140 -28.85 -4.29 -12.65
CA ALA A 140 -27.82 -4.18 -13.68
C ALA A 140 -26.66 -3.26 -13.26
N GLY A 141 -26.67 -2.73 -12.03
CA GLY A 141 -25.66 -1.82 -11.50
C GLY A 141 -25.81 -0.36 -11.95
N ARG A 142 -26.90 0.00 -12.64
CA ARG A 142 -27.15 1.37 -13.08
C ARG A 142 -27.63 2.21 -11.90
N LYS A 143 -27.05 3.40 -11.73
CA LYS A 143 -27.48 4.36 -10.70
C LYS A 143 -28.86 4.94 -11.03
N VAL A 144 -29.82 4.73 -10.13
CA VAL A 144 -31.21 5.22 -10.26
C VAL A 144 -31.55 6.33 -9.27
N ALA A 145 -30.82 6.45 -8.16
CA ALA A 145 -30.92 7.56 -7.23
C ALA A 145 -29.61 7.75 -6.46
N SER A 146 -29.44 8.91 -5.83
CA SER A 146 -28.31 9.19 -4.96
C SER A 146 -28.69 10.27 -3.93
N GLY A 147 -27.94 10.33 -2.83
CA GLY A 147 -28.12 11.38 -1.83
C GLY A 147 -27.00 11.42 -0.80
N VAL A 148 -27.19 12.28 0.20
CA VAL A 148 -26.32 12.38 1.37
C VAL A 148 -26.88 11.49 2.47
N VAL A 149 -25.98 10.88 3.25
CA VAL A 149 -26.34 10.21 4.50
C VAL A 149 -25.72 10.98 5.66
N THR A 150 -26.50 11.24 6.70
CA THR A 150 -26.01 11.74 7.98
C THR A 150 -25.99 10.60 9.00
N GLU A 151 -25.20 10.75 10.06
CA GLU A 151 -25.29 9.84 11.20
C GLU A 151 -26.72 9.80 11.76
N GLY A 152 -27.20 8.61 12.13
CA GLY A 152 -28.56 8.38 12.59
C GLY A 152 -29.57 8.10 11.46
N LYS A 153 -30.81 8.59 11.64
CA LYS A 153 -31.96 8.26 10.78
C LYS A 153 -32.01 9.14 9.53
N ASN A 154 -32.07 8.50 8.37
CA ASN A 154 -32.20 9.13 7.06
C ASN A 154 -33.45 8.58 6.38
N ARG A 155 -34.33 9.45 5.90
CA ARG A 155 -35.51 9.03 5.13
C ARG A 155 -35.22 9.09 3.65
N VAL A 156 -35.47 7.99 2.96
CA VAL A 156 -35.27 7.85 1.51
C VAL A 156 -36.59 7.52 0.86
N ASN A 157 -36.93 8.23 -0.21
CA ASN A 157 -38.09 7.95 -1.05
C ASN A 157 -37.60 7.55 -2.45
N LEU A 158 -37.98 6.36 -2.89
CA LEU A 158 -37.66 5.78 -4.18
C LEU A 158 -38.98 5.45 -4.91
N ASN A 159 -39.29 6.23 -5.94
CA ASN A 159 -40.51 6.07 -6.74
C ASN A 159 -40.32 5.04 -7.87
N LEU A 160 -39.72 3.90 -7.56
CA LEU A 160 -39.48 2.81 -8.50
C LEU A 160 -39.69 1.48 -7.77
N ASN A 161 -40.37 0.54 -8.43
CA ASN A 161 -40.64 -0.78 -7.89
C ASN A 161 -39.58 -1.76 -8.40
N GLY A 162 -39.24 -2.75 -7.57
CA GLY A 162 -38.26 -3.77 -7.89
C GLY A 162 -37.17 -3.92 -6.84
N LEU A 163 -36.15 -4.68 -7.22
CA LEU A 163 -34.98 -4.98 -6.39
C LEU A 163 -33.85 -4.01 -6.71
N PHE A 164 -33.25 -3.43 -5.67
CA PHE A 164 -32.18 -2.46 -5.78
C PHE A 164 -31.05 -2.77 -4.78
N PHE A 165 -29.89 -2.17 -5.01
CA PHE A 165 -28.77 -2.15 -4.09
C PHE A 165 -28.53 -0.72 -3.61
N LEU A 166 -28.63 -0.48 -2.31
CA LEU A 166 -28.21 0.75 -1.67
C LEU A 166 -26.74 0.61 -1.29
N ARG A 167 -25.87 1.37 -1.95
CA ARG A 167 -24.45 1.49 -1.62
C ARG A 167 -24.22 2.79 -0.85
N ILE A 168 -23.61 2.70 0.33
CA ILE A 168 -23.25 3.86 1.15
C ILE A 168 -21.73 3.99 1.15
N GLN A 169 -21.24 5.20 0.92
CA GLN A 169 -19.83 5.58 1.01
C GLN A 169 -19.68 6.58 2.15
N TYR A 170 -19.14 6.12 3.27
CA TYR A 170 -18.91 6.95 4.45
C TYR A 170 -17.71 7.86 4.27
N SER A 171 -17.73 9.01 4.93
CA SER A 171 -16.66 10.00 4.89
C SER A 171 -15.32 9.48 5.45
N ASN A 172 -15.38 8.43 6.28
CA ASN A 172 -14.20 7.74 6.81
C ASN A 172 -13.60 6.69 5.85
N GLY A 173 -14.13 6.57 4.63
CA GLY A 173 -13.70 5.59 3.62
C GLY A 173 -14.41 4.24 3.69
N GLY A 174 -15.21 3.98 4.73
CA GLY A 174 -16.02 2.76 4.83
C GLY A 174 -17.08 2.69 3.74
N THR A 175 -17.38 1.49 3.24
CA THR A 175 -18.45 1.26 2.27
C THR A 175 -19.35 0.13 2.74
N SER A 176 -20.67 0.30 2.61
CA SER A 176 -21.64 -0.78 2.86
C SER A 176 -22.61 -0.91 1.70
N VAL A 177 -23.13 -2.12 1.48
CA VAL A 177 -24.08 -2.43 0.41
C VAL A 177 -25.22 -3.25 0.97
N HIS A 178 -26.44 -2.81 0.70
CA HIS A 178 -27.65 -3.46 1.21
C HIS A 178 -28.69 -3.62 0.11
N LYS A 179 -29.40 -4.74 0.16
CA LYS A 179 -30.52 -5.01 -0.74
C LYS A 179 -31.75 -4.23 -0.29
N VAL A 180 -32.41 -3.51 -1.19
CA VAL A 180 -33.67 -2.81 -0.94
C VAL A 180 -34.71 -3.35 -1.91
N TYR A 181 -35.86 -3.80 -1.39
CA TYR A 181 -36.98 -4.22 -2.21
C TYR A 181 -38.13 -3.22 -2.06
N VAL A 182 -38.54 -2.62 -3.18
CA VAL A 182 -39.71 -1.73 -3.25
C VAL A 182 -40.83 -2.44 -3.99
N LYS A 183 -42.00 -2.54 -3.36
CA LYS A 183 -43.20 -3.16 -3.93
C LYS A 183 -43.96 -2.21 -4.84
#